data_AF-A0A8T5M9M2-F1
#
_entry.id   AF-A0A8T5M9M2-F1
#
_cell.length_a   1.000
_cell.length_b   1.000
_cell.length_c   1.000
_cell.angle_alpha   90.00
_cell.angle_beta   90.00
_cell.angle_gamma   90.00
#
_symmetry.space_group_name_H-M   'P 1'
#
loop_
_entity.id
_entity.type
_entity.pdbx_description
1 polymer ?
#
loop_
_entity_poly.entity_id
_entity_poly.type
_entity_poly.pdbx_seq_one_letter_code
_entity_poly.pdbx_strand_id
1 'polypeptide(L)'
;MRNIKLPALFIQEKKDLVFNKKGISPLIATVLLIAFVILIAILVWFWWDKIIRAEAEKVGVETVGAISCSQEISFSISNPTCHTGAINFDIENTNTGNIYKFKVRTKVGNNFLEVIELATPLQASEATQAGVNYNETLGAPDSIEVIPEVLSSGATITCNEQSQTAFITC
;
A
#
# COMPACT_ATOMS: atom_id res chain seq x y z
N MET A 1 -30.14 -74.51 49.56
CA MET A 1 -31.26 -73.55 49.38
C MET A 1 -30.72 -72.16 49.05
N ARG A 2 -30.69 -71.77 47.77
CA ARG A 2 -30.69 -70.35 47.35
C ARG A 2 -31.43 -70.28 46.01
N ASN A 3 -32.68 -69.83 46.07
CA ASN A 3 -33.52 -69.56 44.91
C ASN A 3 -33.04 -68.26 44.26
N ILE A 4 -32.48 -68.36 43.06
CA ILE A 4 -32.12 -67.19 42.24
C ILE A 4 -33.38 -66.81 41.46
N LYS A 5 -34.03 -65.73 41.90
CA LYS A 5 -35.20 -65.13 41.27
C LYS A 5 -34.71 -64.32 40.07
N LEU A 6 -34.98 -64.76 38.84
CA LEU A 6 -34.74 -63.94 37.65
C LEU A 6 -35.72 -62.75 37.64
N PRO A 7 -35.26 -61.51 37.42
CA PRO A 7 -36.16 -60.40 37.19
C PRO A 7 -36.75 -60.47 35.78
N ALA A 8 -38.07 -60.35 35.71
CA ALA A 8 -38.82 -60.22 34.46
C ALA A 8 -38.36 -58.96 33.71
N LEU A 9 -37.89 -59.16 32.48
CA LEU A 9 -37.42 -58.10 31.59
C LEU A 9 -38.65 -57.44 30.96
N PHE A 10 -39.08 -56.32 31.54
CA PHE A 10 -40.15 -55.49 30.99
C PHE A 10 -39.67 -54.83 29.70
N ILE A 11 -40.21 -55.30 28.57
CA ILE A 11 -40.09 -54.65 27.26
C ILE A 11 -41.00 -53.41 27.31
N GLN A 12 -40.40 -52.22 27.42
CA GLN A 12 -41.12 -50.97 27.18
C GLN A 12 -41.29 -50.81 25.67
N GLU A 13 -42.53 -51.00 25.19
CA GLU A 13 -42.94 -50.52 23.86
C GLU A 13 -42.69 -49.01 23.80
N LYS A 14 -41.72 -48.58 22.99
CA LYS A 14 -41.67 -47.19 22.53
C LYS A 14 -42.89 -46.98 21.63
N LYS A 15 -43.92 -46.31 22.15
CA LYS A 15 -44.91 -45.63 21.32
C LYS A 15 -44.18 -44.56 20.52
N ASP A 16 -43.81 -44.88 19.30
CA ASP A 16 -43.41 -43.90 18.31
C ASP A 16 -44.61 -42.99 18.06
N LEU A 17 -44.59 -41.82 18.70
CA LEU A 17 -45.45 -40.69 18.37
C LEU A 17 -45.13 -40.31 16.93
N VAL A 18 -45.91 -40.85 16.00
CA VAL A 18 -45.94 -40.47 14.59
C VAL A 18 -46.34 -39.00 14.53
N PHE A 19 -45.34 -38.13 14.63
CA PHE A 19 -45.48 -36.73 14.27
C PHE A 19 -45.79 -36.74 12.78
N ASN A 20 -47.02 -36.41 12.44
CA ASN A 20 -47.45 -36.09 11.10
C ASN A 20 -46.64 -34.87 10.64
N LYS A 21 -45.42 -35.12 10.13
CA LYS A 21 -44.52 -34.10 9.60
C LYS A 21 -45.18 -33.60 8.33
N LYS A 22 -46.02 -32.58 8.46
CA LYS A 22 -46.49 -31.78 7.33
C LYS A 22 -45.23 -31.30 6.61
N GLY A 23 -44.93 -31.92 5.46
CA GLY A 23 -43.82 -31.53 4.62
C GLY A 23 -44.01 -30.07 4.25
N ILE A 24 -43.26 -29.19 4.92
CA ILE A 24 -43.22 -27.78 4.58
C ILE A 24 -42.76 -27.74 3.12
N SER A 25 -43.61 -27.12 2.28
CA SER A 25 -43.63 -27.27 0.83
C SER A 25 -42.24 -27.08 0.21
N PRO A 26 -41.68 -28.10 -0.48
CA PRO A 26 -40.40 -28.02 -1.19
C PRO A 26 -40.31 -26.82 -2.13
N LEU A 27 -41.45 -26.34 -2.60
CA LEU A 27 -41.58 -25.25 -3.56
C LEU A 27 -41.29 -23.87 -2.95
N ILE A 28 -41.55 -23.67 -1.66
CA ILE A 28 -41.26 -22.38 -0.98
C ILE A 28 -39.77 -22.24 -0.72
N ALA A 29 -39.09 -23.34 -0.37
CA ALA A 29 -37.65 -23.34 -0.11
C ALA A 29 -36.84 -22.96 -1.36
N THR A 30 -37.23 -23.45 -2.54
CA THR A 30 -36.54 -23.15 -3.80
C THR A 30 -36.69 -21.69 -4.20
N VAL A 31 -37.86 -21.09 -3.99
CA VAL A 31 -38.09 -19.66 -4.32
C VAL A 31 -37.27 -18.77 -3.40
N LEU A 32 -37.22 -19.09 -2.10
CA LEU A 32 -36.42 -18.34 -1.13
C LEU A 32 -34.92 -18.43 -1.46
N LEU A 33 -34.46 -19.61 -1.88
CA LEU A 33 -33.07 -19.83 -2.28
C LEU A 33 -32.71 -19.01 -3.54
N ILE A 34 -33.56 -19.00 -4.56
CA ILE A 34 -33.31 -18.24 -5.80
C ILE A 34 -33.26 -16.74 -5.50
N ALA A 35 -34.20 -16.22 -4.70
CA ALA A 35 -34.20 -14.81 -4.31
C ALA A 35 -32.92 -14.42 -3.56
N PHE A 36 -32.42 -15.30 -2.68
CA PHE A 36 -31.18 -15.07 -1.95
C PHE A 36 -29.94 -15.04 -2.87
N VAL A 37 -29.87 -15.93 -3.86
CA VAL A 37 -28.77 -15.94 -4.84
C VAL A 37 -28.74 -14.65 -5.66
N ILE A 38 -29.90 -14.14 -6.08
CA ILE A 38 -29.99 -12.87 -6.83
C ILE A 38 -29.48 -11.70 -5.99
N LEU A 39 -29.83 -11.65 -4.70
CA LEU A 39 -29.34 -10.61 -3.79
C LEU A 39 -27.81 -10.66 -3.62
N ILE A 40 -27.24 -11.86 -3.49
CA ILE A 40 -25.78 -12.02 -3.42
C ILE A 40 -25.12 -11.57 -4.72
N ALA A 41 -25.68 -11.94 -5.88
CA ALA A 41 -25.12 -11.58 -7.18
C ALA A 41 -25.01 -10.05 -7.35
N ILE A 42 -26.05 -9.30 -6.95
CA ILE A 42 -26.05 -7.83 -6.98
C ILE A 42 -24.96 -7.26 -6.05
N LEU A 43 -24.82 -7.83 -4.84
CA LEU A 43 -23.82 -7.37 -3.88
C LEU A 43 -22.39 -7.60 -4.40
N VAL A 44 -22.12 -8.75 -5.01
CA VAL A 44 -20.83 -9.06 -5.64
C VAL A 44 -20.54 -8.10 -6.79
N TRP A 45 -21.53 -7.77 -7.61
CA TRP A 45 -21.37 -6.80 -8.70
C TRP A 45 -20.90 -5.43 -8.19
N PHE A 46 -21.51 -4.93 -7.11
CA PHE A 46 -21.10 -3.66 -6.51
C PHE A 46 -19.68 -3.68 -5.94
N TRP A 47 -19.20 -4.83 -5.48
CA TRP A 47 -17.82 -4.97 -5.03
C TRP A 47 -16.85 -5.00 -6.21
N TRP A 48 -17.22 -5.69 -7.29
CA TRP A 48 -16.41 -5.84 -8.49
C TRP A 48 -16.13 -4.48 -9.17
N ASP A 49 -17.15 -3.64 -9.32
CA ASP A 49 -17.00 -2.30 -9.92
C ASP A 49 -16.05 -1.40 -9.12
N LYS A 50 -16.07 -1.50 -7.78
CA LYS A 50 -15.17 -0.72 -6.92
C LYS A 50 -13.72 -1.15 -7.05
N ILE A 51 -13.48 -2.47 -7.13
CA ILE A 51 -12.13 -3.02 -7.28
C ILE A 51 -11.56 -2.64 -8.65
N ILE A 52 -12.31 -2.80 -9.73
CA ILE A 52 -11.83 -2.44 -11.08
C ILE A 52 -11.49 -0.96 -11.17
N ARG A 53 -12.35 -0.07 -10.65
CA ARG A 53 -12.09 1.38 -10.69
C ARG A 53 -10.86 1.75 -9.88
N ALA A 54 -10.70 1.19 -8.68
CA ALA A 54 -9.53 1.43 -7.84
C ALA A 54 -8.23 0.94 -8.51
N GLU A 55 -8.28 -0.18 -9.23
CA GLU A 55 -7.11 -0.71 -9.94
C GLU A 55 -6.79 0.12 -11.19
N ALA A 56 -7.81 0.50 -11.96
CA ALA A 56 -7.63 1.33 -13.16
C ALA A 56 -7.11 2.74 -12.83
N GLU A 57 -7.57 3.34 -11.73
CA GLU A 57 -7.06 4.64 -11.26
C GLU A 57 -5.59 4.52 -10.82
N LYS A 58 -5.22 3.46 -10.09
CA LYS A 58 -3.81 3.23 -9.70
C LYS A 58 -2.90 3.03 -10.90
N VAL A 59 -3.28 2.16 -11.84
CA VAL A 59 -2.48 1.88 -13.04
C VAL A 59 -2.39 3.12 -13.94
N GLY A 60 -3.48 3.88 -14.09
CA GLY A 60 -3.46 5.13 -14.85
C GLY A 60 -2.54 6.18 -14.24
N VAL A 61 -2.57 6.32 -12.91
CA VAL A 61 -1.67 7.24 -12.18
C VAL A 61 -0.22 6.79 -12.29
N GLU A 62 0.08 5.50 -12.12
CA GLU A 62 1.44 4.97 -12.21
C GLU A 62 2.04 5.09 -13.61
N THR A 63 1.26 4.81 -14.66
CA THR A 63 1.73 4.90 -16.05
C THR A 63 1.94 6.33 -16.51
N VAL A 64 1.00 7.25 -16.23
CA VAL A 64 1.17 8.68 -16.53
C VAL A 64 2.32 9.25 -15.71
N GLY A 65 2.44 8.85 -14.45
CA GLY A 65 3.55 9.21 -13.59
C GLY A 65 4.90 8.79 -14.09
N ALA A 66 5.04 7.53 -14.52
CA ALA A 66 6.29 7.01 -15.08
C ALA A 66 6.71 7.77 -16.34
N ILE A 67 5.74 8.15 -17.19
CA ILE A 67 6.01 8.97 -18.38
C ILE A 67 6.49 10.36 -17.98
N SER A 68 5.80 11.03 -17.03
CA SER A 68 6.23 12.33 -16.49
C SER A 68 7.64 12.25 -15.89
N CYS A 69 7.93 11.21 -15.10
CA CYS A 69 9.25 10.91 -14.54
C CYS A 69 10.34 10.77 -15.61
N SER A 70 10.03 10.13 -16.75
CA SER A 70 11.04 9.86 -17.79
C SER A 70 11.26 11.01 -18.76
N GLN A 71 10.27 11.86 -19.01
CA GLN A 71 10.36 12.86 -20.10
C GLN A 71 10.64 14.28 -19.61
N GLU A 72 10.22 14.63 -18.40
CA GLU A 72 10.14 16.05 -18.00
C GLU A 72 11.01 16.39 -16.79
N ILE A 73 11.62 15.40 -16.12
CA ILE A 73 12.31 15.61 -14.85
C ILE A 73 13.78 15.22 -15.00
N SER A 74 14.65 16.22 -14.87
CA SER A 74 16.08 16.05 -14.68
C SER A 74 16.56 17.13 -13.72
N PHE A 75 17.30 16.73 -12.70
CA PHE A 75 17.87 17.65 -11.71
C PHE A 75 19.32 17.25 -11.44
N SER A 76 20.08 18.21 -10.93
CA SER A 76 21.46 18.00 -10.51
C SER A 76 21.63 18.35 -9.04
N ILE A 77 22.53 17.63 -8.38
CA ILE A 77 22.95 17.91 -7.01
C ILE A 77 24.38 18.40 -7.07
N SER A 78 24.66 19.51 -6.40
CA SER A 78 26.01 20.03 -6.29
C SER A 78 26.34 20.45 -4.85
N ASN A 79 27.64 20.57 -4.58
CA ASN A 79 28.18 21.03 -3.30
C ASN A 79 27.63 20.33 -2.04
N PRO A 80 27.56 18.99 -1.99
CA PRO A 80 27.18 18.31 -0.76
C PRO A 80 28.24 18.54 0.32
N THR A 81 27.87 19.29 1.35
CA THR A 81 28.70 19.59 2.52
C THR A 81 28.00 19.08 3.76
N CYS A 82 28.76 18.62 4.75
CA CYS A 82 28.19 18.24 6.03
C CYS A 82 28.70 19.14 7.14
N HIS A 83 27.80 19.50 8.05
CA HIS A 83 28.10 20.28 9.23
C HIS A 83 27.25 19.77 10.39
N THR A 84 27.89 19.31 11.47
CA THR A 84 27.28 18.97 12.78
C THR A 84 25.82 18.49 12.70
N GLY A 85 25.62 17.26 12.25
CA GLY A 85 24.32 16.61 12.20
C GLY A 85 23.42 17.03 11.03
N ALA A 86 23.90 17.84 10.10
CA ALA A 86 23.19 18.20 8.88
C ALA A 86 24.05 18.05 7.62
N ILE A 87 23.42 17.72 6.50
CA ILE A 87 24.01 17.73 5.16
C ILE A 87 23.30 18.83 4.37
N ASN A 88 24.06 19.80 3.88
CA ASN A 88 23.58 20.85 2.99
C ASN A 88 24.05 20.57 1.57
N PHE A 89 23.17 20.75 0.59
CA PHE A 89 23.47 20.54 -0.81
C PHE A 89 22.59 21.45 -1.67
N ASP A 90 23.10 21.78 -2.85
CA ASP A 90 22.37 22.60 -3.81
C ASP A 90 21.65 21.66 -4.79
N ILE A 91 20.36 21.89 -4.99
CA ILE A 91 19.53 21.15 -5.94
C ILE A 91 19.14 22.11 -7.06
N GLU A 92 19.44 21.75 -8.30
CA GLU A 92 19.03 22.52 -9.47
C GLU A 92 18.14 21.67 -10.37
N ASN A 93 16.96 22.17 -10.69
CA ASN A 93 16.10 21.58 -11.70
C ASN A 93 16.60 21.99 -13.09
N THR A 94 17.20 21.04 -13.80
CA THR A 94 17.81 21.29 -15.12
C THR A 94 16.82 21.20 -16.28
N ASN A 95 15.56 20.81 -16.00
CA ASN A 95 14.55 20.55 -17.03
C ASN A 95 13.32 21.47 -16.89
N THR A 96 12.34 21.25 -17.76
CA THR A 96 11.11 22.05 -17.84
C THR A 96 9.97 21.56 -16.95
N GLY A 97 10.08 20.35 -16.37
CA GLY A 97 9.07 19.80 -15.47
C GLY A 97 9.21 20.35 -14.05
N ASN A 98 8.09 20.64 -13.40
CA ASN A 98 8.09 21.10 -12.01
C ASN A 98 8.21 19.92 -11.05
N ILE A 99 9.09 20.03 -10.06
CA ILE A 99 9.28 19.02 -9.01
C ILE A 99 8.52 19.47 -7.77
N TYR A 100 7.70 18.58 -7.20
CA TYR A 100 6.85 18.93 -6.07
C TYR A 100 7.56 18.73 -4.73
N LYS A 101 8.26 17.61 -4.57
CA LYS A 101 8.99 17.24 -3.36
C LYS A 101 10.22 16.42 -3.71
N PHE A 102 11.11 16.25 -2.74
CA PHE A 102 12.23 15.32 -2.85
C PHE A 102 12.23 14.35 -1.67
N LYS A 103 12.58 13.10 -1.95
CA LYS A 103 12.94 12.10 -0.94
C LYS A 103 14.44 11.94 -0.94
N VAL A 104 15.05 12.15 0.22
CA VAL A 104 16.50 12.04 0.40
C VAL A 104 16.78 10.84 1.26
N ARG A 105 17.68 9.99 0.79
CA ARG A 105 18.18 8.83 1.52
C ARG A 105 19.65 9.01 1.83
N THR A 106 20.01 8.86 3.08
CA THR A 106 21.41 8.89 3.51
C THR A 106 21.97 7.47 3.56
N LYS A 107 23.19 7.31 3.07
CA LYS A 107 23.92 6.04 3.10
C LYS A 107 25.13 6.15 4.02
N VAL A 108 25.28 5.20 4.93
CA VAL A 108 26.46 5.02 5.78
C VAL A 108 26.99 3.61 5.55
N GLY A 109 28.21 3.52 5.02
CA GLY A 109 28.80 2.28 4.55
C GLY A 109 27.97 1.65 3.43
N ASN A 110 27.39 0.48 3.71
CA ASN A 110 26.57 -0.27 2.74
C ASN A 110 25.06 -0.17 2.99
N ASN A 111 24.62 0.54 4.03
CA ASN A 111 23.23 0.58 4.45
C ASN A 111 22.62 1.97 4.24
N PHE A 112 21.36 1.99 3.79
CA PHE A 112 20.51 3.18 3.83
C PHE A 112 19.89 3.28 5.22
N LEU A 113 19.99 4.44 5.86
CA LEU A 113 19.58 4.61 7.25
C LEU A 113 18.22 5.31 7.38
N GLU A 114 18.04 6.41 6.66
CA GLU A 114 16.90 7.29 6.86
C GLU A 114 16.38 7.84 5.53
N VAL A 115 15.05 7.93 5.42
CA VAL A 115 14.37 8.58 4.30
C VAL A 115 13.74 9.85 4.84
N ILE A 116 14.18 11.00 4.33
CA ILE A 116 13.73 12.31 4.76
C ILE A 116 13.02 12.96 3.59
N GLU A 117 11.83 13.51 3.83
CA GLU A 117 11.04 14.20 2.82
C GLU A 117 11.30 15.72 2.89
N LEU A 118 11.70 16.30 1.76
CA LEU A 118 11.86 17.73 1.60
C LEU A 118 10.64 18.28 0.87
N ALA A 119 9.85 19.07 1.59
CA ALA A 119 8.69 19.78 1.06
C ALA A 119 9.08 21.08 0.36
N THR A 120 10.15 21.04 -0.44
CA THR A 120 10.66 22.18 -1.23
C THR A 120 10.30 21.96 -2.68
N PRO A 121 9.17 22.53 -3.17
CA PRO A 121 8.87 22.48 -4.59
C PRO A 121 9.92 23.28 -5.35
N LEU A 122 10.29 22.78 -6.54
CA LEU A 122 11.30 23.38 -7.40
C LEU A 122 10.70 23.55 -8.80
N GLN A 123 10.58 24.80 -9.24
CA GLN A 123 10.08 25.09 -10.59
C GLN A 123 11.13 24.71 -11.65
N ALA A 124 10.70 24.69 -12.91
CA ALA A 124 11.60 24.56 -14.05
C ALA A 124 12.77 25.57 -13.98
N SER A 125 13.99 25.10 -14.24
CA SER A 125 15.22 25.93 -14.21
C SER A 125 15.50 26.65 -12.89
N GLU A 126 14.89 26.23 -11.78
CA GLU A 126 15.13 26.81 -10.46
C GLU A 126 16.19 26.03 -9.70
N ALA A 127 17.01 26.74 -8.91
CA ALA A 127 17.97 26.16 -7.99
C ALA A 127 17.63 26.58 -6.55
N THR A 128 17.74 25.64 -5.63
CA THR A 128 17.52 25.89 -4.20
C THR A 128 18.54 25.13 -3.36
N GLN A 129 18.83 25.66 -2.18
CA GLN A 129 19.66 24.97 -1.20
C GLN A 129 18.77 24.17 -0.25
N ALA A 130 19.13 22.91 -0.05
CA ALA A 130 18.42 21.97 0.76
C ALA A 130 19.32 21.45 1.88
N GLY A 131 18.72 21.16 3.03
CA GLY A 131 19.40 20.61 4.19
C GLY A 131 18.65 19.43 4.76
N VAL A 132 19.35 18.33 5.05
CA VAL A 132 18.80 17.19 5.78
C VAL A 132 19.57 16.96 7.07
N ASN A 133 18.85 16.80 8.17
CA ASN A 133 19.46 16.37 9.42
C ASN A 133 19.72 14.86 9.36
N TYR A 134 20.82 14.40 9.94
CA TYR A 134 21.13 12.98 10.06
C TYR A 134 21.55 12.65 11.48
N ASN A 135 21.36 11.39 11.89
CA ASN A 135 21.74 10.94 13.21
C ASN A 135 23.25 10.64 13.28
N GLU A 136 24.01 11.53 13.94
CA GLU A 136 25.46 11.38 14.14
C GLU A 136 25.85 10.08 14.86
N THR A 137 24.94 9.50 15.66
CA THR A 137 25.18 8.24 16.40
C THR A 137 25.40 7.06 15.45
N LEU A 138 24.88 7.14 14.22
CA LEU A 138 24.99 6.09 13.22
C LEU A 138 26.26 6.19 12.36
N GLY A 139 27.03 7.28 12.52
CA GLY A 139 28.23 7.58 11.74
C GLY A 139 28.01 8.68 10.70
N ALA A 140 29.12 9.15 10.12
CA ALA A 140 29.08 10.15 9.06
C ALA A 140 28.55 9.51 7.75
N PRO A 141 27.62 10.17 7.04
CA PRO A 141 27.09 9.70 5.77
C PRO A 141 28.13 9.81 4.65
N ASP A 142 28.30 8.73 3.89
CA ASP A 142 29.24 8.66 2.75
C ASP A 142 28.63 9.27 1.48
N SER A 143 27.33 9.10 1.31
CA SER A 143 26.59 9.60 0.14
C SER A 143 25.13 9.88 0.47
N ILE A 144 24.53 10.81 -0.27
CA ILE A 144 23.08 11.02 -0.33
C ILE A 144 22.53 10.57 -1.68
N GLU A 145 21.37 9.94 -1.67
CA GLU A 145 20.55 9.66 -2.84
C GLU A 145 19.30 10.55 -2.76
N VAL A 146 19.09 11.39 -3.76
CA VAL A 146 17.92 12.25 -3.85
C VAL A 146 17.01 11.72 -4.95
N ILE A 147 15.73 11.61 -4.65
CA ILE A 147 14.71 11.06 -5.52
C ILE A 147 13.59 12.11 -5.65
N PRO A 148 13.29 12.60 -6.86
CA PRO A 148 12.26 13.61 -7.02
C PRO A 148 10.88 12.96 -6.96
N GLU A 149 9.92 13.74 -6.50
CA GLU A 149 8.50 13.39 -6.49
C GLU A 149 7.70 14.47 -7.19
N VAL A 150 6.78 14.03 -8.05
CA VAL A 150 5.93 14.92 -8.84
C VAL A 150 4.47 14.68 -8.58
N LEU A 151 3.67 15.72 -8.79
CA LEU A 151 2.23 15.65 -8.64
C LEU A 151 1.62 15.35 -10.00
N SER A 152 1.03 14.17 -10.14
CA SER A 152 0.28 13.78 -11.35
C SER A 152 -1.11 13.31 -10.97
N SER A 153 -2.13 13.88 -11.62
CA SER A 153 -3.54 13.56 -11.38
C SER A 153 -3.98 13.63 -9.90
N GLY A 154 -3.37 14.54 -9.11
CA GLY A 154 -3.66 14.72 -7.69
C GLY A 154 -2.96 13.73 -6.75
N ALA A 155 -2.15 12.81 -7.28
CA ALA A 155 -1.32 11.88 -6.51
C ALA A 155 0.17 12.25 -6.63
N THR A 156 0.92 12.04 -5.55
CA THR A 156 2.39 12.20 -5.55
C THR A 156 3.04 10.91 -6.02
N ILE A 157 3.91 11.00 -7.02
CA ILE A 157 4.57 9.88 -7.66
C ILE A 157 6.08 10.02 -7.47
N THR A 158 6.71 8.97 -6.96
CA THR A 158 8.15 8.92 -6.71
C THR A 158 8.90 8.43 -7.95
N CYS A 159 9.81 9.25 -8.48
CA CYS A 159 10.57 8.93 -9.69
C CYS A 159 11.91 8.24 -9.36
N ASN A 160 11.87 6.98 -8.95
CA ASN A 160 13.07 6.23 -8.54
C ASN A 160 14.13 6.10 -9.65
N GLU A 161 13.73 6.09 -10.92
CA GLU A 161 14.66 5.94 -12.05
C GLU A 161 15.51 7.19 -12.31
N GLN A 162 15.06 8.36 -11.85
CA GLN A 162 15.79 9.63 -11.97
C GLN A 162 16.56 9.99 -10.70
N SER A 163 16.79 9.02 -9.80
CA SER A 163 17.55 9.26 -8.57
C SER A 163 18.98 9.71 -8.88
N GLN A 164 19.45 10.75 -8.18
CA GLN A 164 20.83 11.20 -8.26
C GLN A 164 21.54 10.90 -6.96
N THR A 165 22.73 10.30 -7.04
CA THR A 165 23.58 10.04 -5.87
C THR A 165 24.75 11.01 -5.86
N ALA A 166 24.93 11.71 -4.75
CA ALA A 166 26.07 12.60 -4.53
C ALA A 166 26.89 12.10 -3.34
N PHE A 167 28.21 12.05 -3.53
CA PHE A 167 29.16 11.71 -2.47
C PHE A 167 29.43 12.94 -1.62
N ILE A 168 29.41 12.77 -0.30
CA ILE A 168 29.57 13.86 0.65
C ILE A 168 31.01 13.83 1.13
N THR A 169 31.63 15.00 1.25
CA THR A 169 32.89 15.12 1.97
C THR A 169 32.61 15.75 3.32
N CYS A 170 32.62 14.90 4.33
CA CYS A 170 32.86 15.24 5.72
C CYS A 170 34.36 15.11 6.01
#